data_AF-A0A397EXH9-F1
#
_entry.id   AF-A0A397EXH9-F1
#
_cell.length_a   1.000
_cell.length_b   1.000
_cell.length_c   1.000
_cell.angle_alpha   90.00
_cell.angle_beta   90.00
_cell.angle_gamma   90.00
#
_symmetry.space_group_name_H-M   'P 1'
#
loop_
_entity.id
_entity.type
_entity.pdbx_description
1 polymer ?
#
loop_
_entity_poly.entity_id
_entity_poly.type
_entity_poly.pdbx_seq_one_letter_code
_entity_poly.pdbx_strand_id
1 'polypeptide(L)'
;MKLLAALVHAAAASQVSVVFDSLAPLDKGAEGSPISRGQSVAVQFPSPERCGTAELTLEYVNFTLGTLDIPDDKSLWFQAEFFLLGLPHCTNSDDLERIPIHTIAKRVTFQVFPPSPIVLEPATTYWFTVHSNGKTKNKLPIWLDGTKTFSTKNNPSKEVLVAYTEGDTWGVAAPTEDRFVPSLQVYAS
;
A
#
# COMPACT_ATOMS: atom_id res chain seq x y z
N MET A 1 46.49 19.28 -32.68
CA MET A 1 45.02 19.16 -32.83
C MET A 1 44.48 18.55 -31.55
N LYS A 2 43.52 19.19 -30.89
CA LYS A 2 42.98 18.78 -29.58
C LYS A 2 41.92 17.69 -29.79
N LEU A 3 42.11 16.52 -29.18
CA LEU A 3 41.10 15.46 -29.11
C LEU A 3 40.08 15.83 -28.02
N LEU A 4 38.82 16.04 -28.43
CA LEU A 4 37.68 16.18 -27.53
C LEU A 4 37.25 14.78 -27.08
N ALA A 5 37.51 14.45 -25.82
CA ALA A 5 36.92 13.28 -25.17
C ALA A 5 35.43 13.57 -24.95
N ALA A 6 34.57 12.90 -25.71
CA ALA A 6 33.14 12.90 -25.47
C ALA A 6 32.87 12.06 -24.21
N LEU A 7 32.54 12.74 -23.11
CA LEU A 7 32.07 12.11 -21.89
C LEU A 7 30.63 11.61 -22.15
N VAL A 8 30.49 10.32 -22.46
CA VAL A 8 29.18 9.67 -22.54
C VAL A 8 28.66 9.57 -21.11
N HIS A 9 27.77 10.46 -20.72
CA HIS A 9 26.94 10.27 -19.53
C HIS A 9 26.01 9.09 -19.84
N ALA A 10 26.38 7.91 -19.36
CA ALA A 10 25.45 6.81 -19.24
C ALA A 10 24.39 7.23 -18.22
N ALA A 11 23.22 7.68 -18.69
CA ALA A 11 22.05 7.78 -17.84
C ALA A 11 21.70 6.35 -17.40
N ALA A 12 22.00 6.01 -16.15
CA ALA A 12 21.45 4.80 -15.55
C ALA A 12 19.93 5.00 -15.52
N ALA A 13 19.21 4.29 -16.38
CA ALA A 13 17.76 4.21 -16.28
C ALA A 13 17.46 3.51 -14.95
N SER A 14 16.86 4.23 -14.00
CA SER A 14 16.38 3.63 -12.76
C SER A 14 15.36 2.55 -13.12
N GLN A 15 15.71 1.29 -12.86
CA GLN A 15 14.82 0.17 -13.11
C GLN A 15 13.84 0.08 -11.94
N VAL A 16 12.56 0.34 -12.21
CA VAL A 16 11.50 0.16 -11.23
C VAL A 16 11.50 -1.30 -10.76
N SER A 17 11.61 -1.48 -9.44
CA SER A 17 11.74 -2.78 -8.79
C SER A 17 10.72 -2.94 -7.67
N VAL A 18 10.25 -4.17 -7.45
CA VAL A 18 9.35 -4.47 -6.32
C VAL A 18 10.18 -4.51 -5.04
N VAL A 19 9.86 -3.62 -4.10
CA VAL A 19 10.56 -3.50 -2.81
C VAL A 19 9.78 -4.13 -1.66
N PHE A 20 8.47 -4.30 -1.81
CA PHE A 20 7.62 -5.06 -0.92
C PHE A 20 6.51 -5.76 -1.69
N ASP A 21 6.18 -6.99 -1.29
CA ASP A 21 5.12 -7.79 -1.92
C ASP A 21 4.48 -8.74 -0.91
N SER A 22 3.17 -8.57 -0.65
CA SER A 22 2.32 -9.52 0.09
C SER A 22 1.56 -10.51 -0.81
N LEU A 23 1.84 -10.48 -2.11
CA LEU A 23 1.25 -11.27 -3.20
C LEU A 23 -0.22 -10.93 -3.49
N ALA A 24 -0.67 -11.34 -4.68
CA ALA A 24 -2.06 -11.20 -5.09
C ALA A 24 -2.99 -12.09 -4.23
N PRO A 25 -4.27 -11.72 -4.04
CA PRO A 25 -5.25 -12.56 -3.33
C PRO A 25 -5.56 -13.89 -4.03
N LEU A 26 -5.95 -14.93 -3.28
CA LEU A 26 -6.38 -16.24 -3.80
C LEU A 26 -7.56 -16.13 -4.76
N ASP A 27 -7.57 -16.81 -5.91
CA ASP A 27 -8.64 -16.75 -6.95
C ASP A 27 -10.07 -17.03 -6.48
N LYS A 28 -10.24 -17.83 -5.42
CA LYS A 28 -11.53 -18.10 -4.80
C LYS A 28 -11.38 -18.09 -3.28
N GLY A 29 -12.37 -17.52 -2.59
CA GLY A 29 -12.41 -17.49 -1.12
C GLY A 29 -11.38 -16.57 -0.48
N ALA A 30 -10.86 -15.56 -1.20
CA ALA A 30 -10.03 -14.54 -0.58
C ALA A 30 -10.81 -13.82 0.52
N GLU A 31 -10.25 -13.81 1.72
CA GLU A 31 -10.70 -13.00 2.84
C GLU A 31 -10.11 -11.58 2.72
N GLY A 32 -10.47 -10.71 3.65
CA GLY A 32 -9.95 -9.36 3.69
C GLY A 32 -10.68 -8.49 4.67
N SER A 33 -10.27 -7.23 4.70
CA SER A 33 -10.79 -6.25 5.66
C SER A 33 -11.71 -5.24 4.98
N PRO A 34 -12.94 -5.03 5.48
CA PRO A 34 -13.81 -3.99 4.93
C PRO A 34 -13.23 -2.61 5.22
N ILE A 35 -13.31 -1.71 4.24
CA ILE A 35 -12.93 -0.31 4.35
C ILE A 35 -14.20 0.54 4.31
N SER A 36 -14.34 1.46 5.24
CA SER A 36 -15.52 2.31 5.39
C SER A 36 -15.18 3.65 6.00
N ARG A 37 -16.17 4.53 6.09
CA ARG A 37 -16.02 5.83 6.74
C ARG A 37 -15.63 5.71 8.21
N GLY A 38 -16.01 4.62 8.87
CA GLY A 38 -15.71 4.40 10.30
C GLY A 38 -14.53 3.47 10.56
N GLN A 39 -13.93 2.91 9.50
CA GLN A 39 -12.84 1.94 9.58
C GLN A 39 -11.96 2.04 8.34
N SER A 40 -10.77 2.61 8.50
CA SER A 40 -9.69 2.57 7.53
C SER A 40 -8.78 1.39 7.83
N VAL A 41 -8.02 0.94 6.82
CA VAL A 41 -7.08 -0.18 6.93
C VAL A 41 -5.71 0.32 6.50
N ALA A 42 -4.65 -0.15 7.16
CA ALA A 42 -3.28 0.18 6.81
C ALA A 42 -2.37 -1.04 6.83
N VAL A 43 -1.38 -1.06 5.94
CA VAL A 43 -0.30 -2.05 5.92
C VAL A 43 1.02 -1.36 6.17
N GLN A 44 1.77 -1.85 7.16
CA GLN A 44 3.15 -1.44 7.38
C GLN A 44 4.07 -2.29 6.51
N PHE A 45 5.08 -1.68 5.91
CA PHE A 45 6.14 -2.38 5.20
C PHE A 45 7.51 -1.74 5.49
N PRO A 46 8.57 -2.54 5.63
CA PRO A 46 9.92 -2.02 5.71
C PRO A 46 10.45 -1.65 4.32
N SER A 47 11.24 -0.59 4.24
CA SER A 47 12.10 -0.35 3.09
C SER A 47 13.23 -1.39 3.06
N PRO A 48 13.68 -1.81 1.87
CA PRO A 48 14.74 -2.79 1.76
C PRO A 48 16.06 -2.18 2.27
N GLU A 49 16.75 -2.91 3.14
CA GLU A 49 18.14 -2.61 3.48
C GLU A 49 19.01 -2.83 2.23
N ARG A 50 19.50 -1.75 1.62
CA ARG A 50 20.48 -1.84 0.52
C ARG A 50 21.88 -1.53 1.05
N CYS A 51 22.83 -2.39 0.69
CA CYS A 51 24.26 -2.06 0.80
C CYS A 51 24.62 -1.08 -0.33
N GLY A 52 24.50 0.23 -0.09
CA GLY A 52 24.87 1.28 -1.04
C GLY A 52 24.20 2.62 -0.76
N THR A 53 24.63 3.68 -1.46
CA THR A 53 24.11 5.05 -1.31
C THR A 53 22.98 5.40 -2.30
N ALA A 54 22.46 4.42 -3.05
CA ALA A 54 21.39 4.67 -4.01
C ALA A 54 20.07 4.84 -3.27
N GLU A 55 19.57 6.07 -3.27
CA GLU A 55 18.23 6.41 -2.79
C GLU A 55 17.18 5.68 -3.63
N LEU A 56 16.17 5.11 -2.97
CA LEU A 56 15.02 4.50 -3.65
C LEU A 56 13.87 5.49 -3.64
N THR A 57 13.30 5.79 -4.79
CA THR A 57 12.11 6.63 -4.89
C THR A 57 10.90 5.76 -5.11
N LEU A 58 9.86 5.90 -4.27
CA LEU A 58 8.58 5.24 -4.46
C LEU A 58 7.94 5.71 -5.76
N GLU A 59 7.63 4.78 -6.64
CA GLU A 59 7.00 5.03 -7.93
C GLU A 59 5.48 4.87 -7.83
N TYR A 60 5.03 3.71 -7.35
CA TYR A 60 3.62 3.41 -7.17
C TYR A 60 3.43 2.20 -6.26
N VAL A 61 2.18 1.98 -5.87
CA VAL A 61 1.73 0.74 -5.24
C VAL A 61 0.59 0.10 -6.01
N ASN A 62 0.52 -1.22 -5.94
CA ASN A 62 -0.65 -1.98 -6.36
C ASN A 62 -1.30 -2.61 -5.14
N PHE A 63 -2.62 -2.55 -5.06
CA PHE A 63 -3.40 -3.26 -4.06
C PHE A 63 -4.74 -3.72 -4.63
N THR A 64 -5.35 -4.74 -4.04
CA THR A 64 -6.55 -5.36 -4.62
C THR A 64 -7.76 -5.23 -3.71
N LEU A 65 -8.83 -4.65 -4.23
CA LEU A 65 -10.13 -4.55 -3.57
C LEU A 65 -11.13 -5.56 -4.15
N GLY A 66 -11.96 -6.14 -3.29
CA GLY A 66 -13.22 -6.79 -3.66
C GLY A 66 -14.36 -5.77 -3.61
N THR A 67 -15.12 -5.67 -4.70
CA THR A 67 -16.16 -4.62 -4.87
C THR A 67 -17.53 -5.16 -5.28
N LEU A 68 -17.71 -6.48 -5.34
CA LEU A 68 -18.97 -7.11 -5.79
C LEU A 68 -20.22 -6.67 -5.03
N ASP A 69 -20.11 -6.51 -3.71
CA ASP A 69 -21.27 -6.28 -2.85
C ASP A 69 -21.64 -4.80 -2.74
N ILE A 70 -20.90 -3.93 -3.45
CA ILE A 70 -21.13 -2.50 -3.50
C ILE A 70 -22.23 -2.23 -4.54
N PRO A 71 -23.30 -1.50 -4.20
CA PRO A 71 -24.26 -1.03 -5.20
C PRO A 71 -23.53 -0.24 -6.27
N ASP A 72 -24.06 -0.23 -7.50
CA ASP A 72 -23.64 0.71 -8.54
C ASP A 72 -24.10 2.14 -8.16
N ASP A 73 -23.52 2.66 -7.09
CA ASP A 73 -23.64 4.01 -6.60
C ASP A 73 -22.32 4.70 -6.91
N LYS A 74 -22.35 5.53 -7.95
CA LYS A 74 -21.20 6.30 -8.44
C LYS A 74 -20.62 7.28 -7.42
N SER A 75 -21.19 7.36 -6.21
CA SER A 75 -20.68 8.16 -5.10
C SER A 75 -19.59 7.48 -4.27
N LEU A 76 -19.33 6.17 -4.46
CA LEU A 76 -18.29 5.48 -3.69
C LEU A 76 -16.88 5.79 -4.22
N TRP A 77 -15.98 6.11 -3.30
CA TRP A 77 -14.57 6.35 -3.57
C TRP A 77 -13.69 5.80 -2.45
N PHE A 78 -12.39 5.69 -2.74
CA PHE A 78 -11.36 5.49 -1.73
C PHE A 78 -10.28 6.58 -1.84
N GLN A 79 -9.55 6.76 -0.75
CA GLN A 79 -8.34 7.58 -0.66
C GLN A 79 -7.22 6.68 -0.15
N ALA A 80 -6.03 6.88 -0.69
CA ALA A 80 -4.86 6.08 -0.37
C ALA A 80 -3.70 7.02 0.02
N GLU A 81 -3.01 6.70 1.11
CA GLU A 81 -2.04 7.63 1.71
C GLU A 81 -0.77 6.89 2.16
N PHE A 82 0.37 7.60 2.16
CA PHE A 82 1.67 7.09 2.60
C PHE A 82 2.15 7.86 3.83
N PHE A 83 2.60 7.15 4.86
CA PHE A 83 3.15 7.76 6.07
C PHE A 83 4.51 7.17 6.45
N LEU A 84 5.43 8.07 6.84
CA LEU A 84 6.68 7.74 7.51
C LEU A 84 6.43 7.70 9.03
N LEU A 85 6.77 6.58 9.68
CA LEU A 85 6.92 6.36 11.14
C LEU A 85 5.99 7.08 12.16
N GLY A 86 5.47 6.30 13.11
CA GLY A 86 4.43 6.73 14.06
C GLY A 86 3.06 6.35 13.50
N LEU A 87 2.09 6.03 14.36
CA LEU A 87 0.72 5.70 13.94
C LEU A 87 0.26 6.70 12.86
N PRO A 88 -0.46 6.27 11.80
CA PRO A 88 -0.90 7.16 10.73
C PRO A 88 -1.72 8.33 11.28
N HIS A 89 -1.02 9.40 11.64
CA HIS A 89 -1.60 10.60 12.22
C HIS A 89 -1.80 11.59 11.08
N CYS A 90 -3.07 11.88 10.85
CA CYS A 90 -3.59 12.64 9.72
C CYS A 90 -2.93 14.04 9.61
N THR A 91 -2.47 14.37 8.42
CA THR A 91 -2.44 15.77 7.94
C THR A 91 -3.53 15.88 6.90
N ASN A 92 -4.60 16.63 7.21
CA ASN A 92 -5.75 16.98 6.35
C ASN A 92 -5.99 16.07 5.12
N SER A 93 -6.66 14.92 5.33
CA SER A 93 -7.08 13.95 4.29
C SER A 93 -7.97 14.57 3.17
N ASP A 94 -8.46 15.79 3.36
CA ASP A 94 -9.28 16.51 2.38
C ASP A 94 -8.52 16.92 1.10
N ASP A 95 -7.18 17.01 1.13
CA ASP A 95 -6.38 17.39 -0.05
C ASP A 95 -5.94 16.20 -0.93
N LEU A 96 -6.23 14.96 -0.50
CA LEU A 96 -5.83 13.76 -1.20
C LEU A 96 -6.84 13.33 -2.27
N GLU A 97 -6.32 12.87 -3.42
CA GLU A 97 -7.13 12.47 -4.56
C GLU A 97 -8.10 11.34 -4.18
N ARG A 98 -9.38 11.57 -4.46
CA ARG A 98 -10.45 10.58 -4.27
C ARG A 98 -10.58 9.76 -5.54
N ILE A 99 -10.29 8.46 -5.43
CA ILE A 99 -10.36 7.53 -6.55
C ILE A 99 -11.73 6.88 -6.56
N PRO A 100 -12.56 7.09 -7.60
CA PRO A 100 -13.89 6.52 -7.64
C PRO A 100 -13.85 5.01 -7.85
N ILE A 101 -14.78 4.29 -7.21
CA ILE A 101 -14.95 2.85 -7.38
C ILE A 101 -16.09 2.62 -8.37
N HIS A 102 -15.76 2.45 -9.64
CA HIS A 102 -16.74 2.17 -10.71
C HIS A 102 -16.78 0.70 -11.12
N THR A 103 -15.71 -0.04 -10.88
CA THR A 103 -15.61 -1.43 -11.27
C THR A 103 -16.18 -2.31 -10.16
N ILE A 104 -17.27 -3.02 -10.46
CA ILE A 104 -17.89 -4.00 -9.56
C ILE A 104 -17.41 -5.40 -9.96
N ALA A 105 -16.48 -5.96 -9.20
CA ALA A 105 -15.89 -7.27 -9.47
C ALA A 105 -15.43 -7.95 -8.20
N LYS A 106 -15.15 -9.26 -8.29
CA LYS A 106 -14.58 -10.04 -7.17
C LYS A 106 -13.26 -9.46 -6.71
N ARG A 107 -12.50 -8.89 -7.66
CA ARG A 107 -11.18 -8.32 -7.51
C ARG A 107 -11.03 -7.18 -8.49
N VAL A 108 -10.49 -6.08 -8.01
CA VAL A 108 -10.04 -4.96 -8.81
C VAL A 108 -8.71 -4.54 -8.24
N THR A 109 -7.65 -4.65 -9.04
CA THR A 109 -6.33 -4.14 -8.66
C THR A 109 -6.26 -2.68 -9.04
N PHE A 110 -5.95 -1.84 -8.06
CA PHE A 110 -5.71 -0.42 -8.26
C PHE A 110 -4.21 -0.16 -8.19
N GLN A 111 -3.75 0.71 -9.09
CA GLN A 111 -2.40 1.27 -9.07
C GLN A 111 -2.50 2.72 -8.62
N VAL A 112 -1.76 3.08 -7.58
CA VAL A 112 -1.76 4.43 -7.01
C VAL A 112 -0.34 4.97 -6.96
N PHE A 113 -0.20 6.21 -7.41
CA PHE A 113 1.06 6.95 -7.42
C PHE A 113 1.07 7.92 -6.23
N PRO A 114 2.23 8.15 -5.60
CA PRO A 114 2.31 9.17 -4.56
C PRO A 114 2.10 10.56 -5.18
N PRO A 115 1.44 11.50 -4.49
CA PRO A 115 1.15 12.84 -5.02
C PRO A 115 2.40 13.71 -5.21
N SER A 116 3.50 13.34 -4.55
CA SER A 116 4.82 13.93 -4.67
C SER A 116 5.89 12.83 -4.54
N PRO A 117 7.13 13.03 -5.04
CA PRO A 117 8.20 12.05 -4.88
C PRO A 117 8.46 11.71 -3.40
N ILE A 118 8.44 10.42 -3.07
CA ILE A 118 8.76 9.92 -1.72
C ILE A 118 10.05 9.10 -1.81
N VAL A 119 11.11 9.57 -1.15
CA VAL A 119 12.35 8.82 -1.01
C VAL A 119 12.22 7.86 0.16
N LEU A 120 12.46 6.58 -0.08
CA LEU A 120 12.47 5.53 0.92
C LEU A 120 13.83 5.50 1.61
N GLU A 121 13.86 5.98 2.85
CA GLU A 121 15.02 5.90 3.72
C GLU A 121 15.34 4.43 4.02
N PRO A 122 16.61 4.02 4.02
CA PRO A 122 17.01 2.65 4.36
C PRO A 122 16.65 2.29 5.81
N ALA A 123 16.28 1.02 6.05
CA ALA A 123 15.93 0.49 7.38
C ALA A 123 14.79 1.27 8.09
N THR A 124 13.86 1.80 7.30
CA THR A 124 12.72 2.59 7.79
C THR A 124 11.41 1.87 7.45
N THR A 125 10.40 2.02 8.31
CA THR A 125 9.06 1.46 8.06
C THR A 125 8.08 2.53 7.61
N TYR A 126 7.23 2.15 6.66
CA TYR A 126 6.21 3.00 6.06
C TYR A 126 4.85 2.37 6.23
N TRP A 127 3.81 3.20 6.36
CA TRP A 127 2.42 2.76 6.31
C TRP A 127 1.79 3.19 4.99
N PHE A 128 1.09 2.26 4.36
CA PHE A 128 0.15 2.56 3.28
C PHE A 128 -1.27 2.38 3.81
N THR A 129 -2.07 3.44 3.79
CA THR A 129 -3.45 3.44 4.31
C THR A 129 -4.45 3.50 3.17
N VAL A 130 -5.63 2.91 3.37
CA VAL A 130 -6.77 3.06 2.48
C VAL A 130 -8.01 3.39 3.30
N HIS A 131 -8.66 4.49 2.93
CA HIS A 131 -9.93 5.00 3.48
C HIS A 131 -11.01 4.94 2.40
N SER A 132 -12.28 4.79 2.79
CA SER A 132 -13.42 4.85 1.86
C SER A 132 -14.60 5.56 2.50
N ASN A 133 -15.44 6.23 1.71
CA ASN A 133 -16.67 6.86 2.19
C ASN A 133 -17.85 5.89 2.37
N GLY A 134 -17.66 4.58 2.21
CA GLY A 134 -18.70 3.58 2.40
C GLY A 134 -19.34 3.61 3.79
N LYS A 135 -20.67 3.50 3.87
CA LYS A 135 -21.44 3.61 5.14
C LYS A 135 -22.09 2.30 5.59
N THR A 136 -22.49 1.44 4.67
CA THR A 136 -23.30 0.26 4.98
C THR A 136 -22.43 -0.99 5.00
N LYS A 137 -22.37 -1.70 6.14
CA LYS A 137 -21.48 -2.84 6.38
C LYS A 137 -21.47 -3.92 5.29
N ASN A 138 -22.61 -4.17 4.63
CA ASN A 138 -22.73 -5.20 3.59
C ASN A 138 -22.41 -4.70 2.18
N LYS A 139 -21.89 -3.48 2.05
CA LYS A 139 -21.72 -2.74 0.79
C LYS A 139 -20.40 -1.98 0.77
N LEU A 140 -19.39 -2.55 1.41
CA LEU A 140 -18.09 -1.91 1.58
C LEU A 140 -17.09 -2.52 0.61
N PRO A 141 -16.14 -1.73 0.07
CA PRO A 141 -14.96 -2.30 -0.54
C PRO A 141 -14.19 -3.09 0.52
N ILE A 142 -13.70 -4.25 0.12
CA ILE A 142 -12.90 -5.13 0.98
C ILE A 142 -11.49 -5.11 0.44
N TRP A 143 -10.51 -4.70 1.24
CA TRP A 143 -9.11 -4.89 0.88
C TRP A 143 -8.76 -6.36 1.08
N LEU A 144 -8.61 -7.07 -0.04
CA LEU A 144 -8.40 -8.51 -0.03
C LEU A 144 -6.99 -8.82 0.44
N ASP A 145 -6.87 -9.85 1.27
CA ASP A 145 -5.60 -10.34 1.80
C ASP A 145 -4.74 -10.95 0.69
N GLY A 146 -3.44 -10.66 0.74
CA GLY A 146 -2.45 -11.29 -0.12
C GLY A 146 -2.15 -12.72 0.32
N THR A 147 -1.61 -13.55 -0.57
CA THR A 147 -1.35 -14.96 -0.27
C THR A 147 -0.05 -15.20 0.50
N LYS A 148 0.77 -14.17 0.73
CA LYS A 148 2.00 -14.32 1.51
C LYS A 148 1.65 -14.35 3.00
N THR A 149 2.03 -15.43 3.66
CA THR A 149 1.95 -15.52 5.12
C THR A 149 3.15 -14.84 5.75
N PHE A 150 2.93 -14.15 6.87
CA PHE A 150 3.98 -13.53 7.66
C PHE A 150 4.06 -14.18 9.04
N SER A 151 5.25 -14.66 9.37
CA SER A 151 5.56 -15.36 10.62
C SER A 151 6.89 -14.88 11.17
N THR A 152 7.27 -15.31 12.37
CA THR A 152 8.58 -14.98 12.94
C THR A 152 9.75 -15.47 12.08
N LYS A 153 9.52 -16.43 11.16
CA LYS A 153 10.55 -16.94 10.25
C LYS A 153 10.89 -15.97 9.11
N ASN A 154 9.90 -15.29 8.54
CA ASN A 154 10.08 -14.43 7.36
C ASN A 154 9.84 -12.94 7.63
N ASN A 155 9.40 -12.60 8.85
CA ASN A 155 9.29 -11.24 9.37
C ASN A 155 9.71 -11.22 10.85
N PRO A 156 10.98 -11.54 11.16
CA PRO A 156 11.47 -11.65 12.54
C PRO A 156 11.41 -10.31 13.29
N SER A 157 11.63 -9.19 12.60
CA SER A 157 11.56 -7.83 13.15
C SER A 157 10.13 -7.35 13.40
N LYS A 158 9.11 -8.08 12.93
CA LYS A 158 7.68 -7.75 13.05
C LYS A 158 7.32 -6.38 12.47
N GLU A 159 7.94 -6.03 11.35
CA GLU A 159 7.79 -4.71 10.69
C GLU A 159 6.71 -4.70 9.61
N VAL A 160 6.23 -5.88 9.21
CA VAL A 160 5.03 -6.02 8.37
C VAL A 160 3.80 -6.17 9.26
N LEU A 161 3.06 -5.10 9.48
CA LEU A 161 1.91 -5.03 10.40
C LEU A 161 0.64 -4.57 9.67
N VAL A 162 -0.50 -4.78 10.32
CA VAL A 162 -1.79 -4.24 9.87
C VAL A 162 -2.33 -3.34 10.97
N ALA A 163 -2.91 -2.21 10.59
CA ALA A 163 -3.62 -1.34 11.53
C ALA A 163 -5.02 -1.04 11.00
N TYR A 164 -5.91 -0.73 11.93
CA TYR A 164 -7.30 -0.39 11.66
C TYR A 164 -7.68 0.88 12.42
N THR A 165 -8.61 1.66 11.89
CA THR A 165 -9.24 2.70 12.71
C THR A 165 -10.49 2.20 13.43
N GLU A 166 -10.66 2.66 14.66
CA GLU A 166 -11.95 2.74 15.32
C GLU A 166 -12.35 4.22 15.39
N GLY A 167 -13.15 4.68 14.42
CA GLY A 167 -13.34 6.12 14.20
C GLY A 167 -12.08 6.76 13.65
N ASP A 168 -11.52 7.74 14.38
CA ASP A 168 -10.30 8.47 14.00
C ASP A 168 -9.04 7.94 14.70
N THR A 169 -9.17 6.93 15.57
CA THR A 169 -8.04 6.37 16.34
C THR A 169 -7.53 5.11 15.68
N TRP A 170 -6.22 5.05 15.41
CA TRP A 170 -5.56 3.86 14.87
C TRP A 170 -5.14 2.87 15.97
N GLY A 171 -5.48 1.61 15.77
CA GLY A 171 -4.99 0.47 16.54
C GLY A 171 -4.18 -0.47 15.66
N VAL A 172 -2.96 -0.83 16.10
CA VAL A 172 -2.12 -1.81 15.40
C VAL A 172 -2.50 -3.21 15.84
N ALA A 173 -2.79 -4.09 14.89
CA ALA A 173 -3.08 -5.49 15.16
C ALA A 173 -1.83 -6.20 15.66
N ALA A 174 -2.00 -7.02 16.71
CA ALA A 174 -0.91 -7.82 17.23
C ALA A 174 -0.38 -8.78 16.14
N PRO A 175 0.93 -8.84 15.88
CA PRO A 175 1.49 -9.74 14.88
C PRO A 175 1.41 -11.19 15.37
N THR A 176 0.36 -11.90 14.97
CA THR A 176 0.21 -13.35 15.19
C THR A 176 1.07 -14.13 14.19
N GLU A 177 1.35 -15.40 14.52
CA GLU A 177 2.01 -16.32 13.60
C GLU A 177 1.15 -16.63 12.38
N ASP A 178 1.82 -16.88 11.25
CA ASP A 178 1.24 -17.25 9.95
C ASP A 178 0.05 -16.38 9.52
N ARG A 179 0.14 -15.07 9.78
CA ARG A 179 -0.92 -14.12 9.43
C ARG A 179 -0.86 -13.72 7.96
N PHE A 180 -2.02 -13.43 7.39
CA PHE A 180 -2.12 -12.69 6.15
C PHE A 180 -2.14 -11.19 6.43
N VAL A 181 -1.77 -10.41 5.41
CA VAL A 181 -1.94 -8.95 5.41
C VAL A 181 -2.63 -8.57 4.09
N PRO A 182 -3.32 -7.42 4.06
CA PRO A 182 -3.92 -6.92 2.82
C PRO A 182 -2.93 -6.92 1.64
N SER A 183 -3.42 -7.26 0.46
CA SER A 183 -2.62 -7.37 -0.76
C SER A 183 -1.99 -6.01 -1.11
N LEU A 184 -0.67 -5.95 -1.13
CA LEU A 184 0.10 -4.74 -1.38
C LEU A 184 1.41 -5.10 -2.06
N GLN A 185 1.68 -4.42 -3.16
CA GLN A 185 2.96 -4.44 -3.86
C GLN A 185 3.48 -3.01 -3.94
N VAL A 186 4.74 -2.80 -3.56
CA VAL A 186 5.38 -1.48 -3.55
C VAL A 186 6.50 -1.48 -4.58
N TYR A 187 6.47 -0.51 -5.48
CA TYR A 187 7.43 -0.37 -6.56
C TYR A 187 8.26 0.90 -6.37
N ALA A 188 9.57 0.77 -6.45
CA ALA A 188 10.51 1.89 -6.30
C ALA A 188 11.66 1.78 -7.30
N SER A 189 12.24 2.93 -7.66
CA SER A 189 13.33 3.06 -8.63
C SER A 189 14.55 3.75 -8.07
#